data_AF-A0A7G7LKE8-F1
#
_entry.id   AF-A0A7G7LKE8-F1
#
_cell.length_a   1.000
_cell.length_b   1.000
_cell.length_c   1.000
_cell.angle_alpha   90.00
_cell.angle_beta   90.00
_cell.angle_gamma   90.00
#
_symmetry.space_group_name_H-M   'P 1'
#
loop_
_entity.id
_entity.type
_entity.pdbx_description
1 polymer ?
#
loop_
_entity_poly.entity_id
_entity_poly.type
_entity_poly.pdbx_seq_one_letter_code
_entity_poly.pdbx_strand_id
1 'polypeptide(L)'
;MSEIDTKTDTRVRSWIVTLPAETYDKETVEEALKIYSYRGQLERGTGLTEASPEGYLHWQIWIENDEAIRFSTLKNKFPKGHFEVRKGTKQQAYEYVTKSDTAQGVLIYNGAIDMSVSQGSRSDLVRYAEQVLDGVRVHELVKSEPKALRYMKMLEDLQQKEDGHRQKILGWRPVKVTYLSGPTRVGKSRNVVGSYEPGEVYRVTDYKHPFDAYAGEKVLVLDEFRGQIEFSTMLNLLDGHVMELPARYNNRWANYEEVWVVSNHELNKQFAEVRESSAVDWNAFEARFHAVKRMTGTGKIEDISGFYNVSEFKEERLEVDEDVKRNLRK
;
A
#
# COMPACT_ATOMS: atom_id res chain seq x y z
N MET A 1 4.79 2.53 -58.73
CA MET A 1 4.53 2.99 -57.35
C MET A 1 3.81 1.84 -56.65
N SER A 2 4.53 1.02 -55.90
CA SER A 2 3.94 -0.10 -55.14
C SER A 2 3.78 0.33 -53.68
N GLU A 3 2.55 0.21 -53.20
CA GLU A 3 2.07 0.58 -51.87
C GLU A 3 2.96 0.01 -50.76
N ILE A 4 3.43 0.90 -49.87
CA ILE A 4 4.09 0.53 -48.62
C ILE A 4 2.96 0.29 -47.61
N ASP A 5 2.66 -0.98 -47.35
CA ASP A 5 1.78 -1.41 -46.25
C ASP A 5 2.41 -0.98 -44.92
N THR A 6 1.90 0.11 -44.33
CA THR A 6 2.35 0.63 -43.05
C THR A 6 1.79 -0.23 -41.92
N LYS A 7 2.33 -1.44 -41.73
CA LYS A 7 2.22 -2.15 -40.46
C LYS A 7 3.00 -1.38 -39.40
N THR A 8 2.32 -0.94 -38.35
CA THR A 8 2.90 -0.30 -37.17
C THR A 8 4.13 -1.08 -36.67
N ASP A 9 5.29 -0.42 -36.58
CA ASP A 9 6.56 -1.03 -36.13
C ASP A 9 6.47 -1.46 -34.66
N THR A 10 5.90 -2.64 -34.46
CA THR A 10 5.55 -3.19 -33.15
C THR A 10 6.81 -3.53 -32.39
N ARG A 11 6.87 -3.12 -31.11
CA ARG A 11 8.01 -3.35 -30.22
C ARG A 11 7.59 -4.21 -29.04
N VAL A 12 8.04 -5.47 -28.99
CA VAL A 12 7.71 -6.43 -27.93
C VAL A 12 8.94 -7.23 -27.51
N ARG A 13 8.90 -7.78 -26.30
CA ARG A 13 9.98 -8.60 -25.72
C ARG A 13 10.01 -10.05 -26.23
N SER A 14 8.91 -10.52 -26.82
CA SER A 14 8.69 -11.93 -27.13
C SER A 14 8.14 -12.12 -28.53
N TRP A 15 8.87 -12.88 -29.36
CA TRP A 15 8.57 -13.08 -30.78
C TRP A 15 8.55 -14.58 -31.13
N ILE A 16 7.64 -14.95 -32.01
CA ILE A 16 7.67 -16.22 -32.74
C ILE A 16 8.17 -15.90 -34.16
N VAL A 17 9.18 -16.65 -34.60
CA VAL A 17 9.88 -16.42 -35.86
C VAL A 17 9.93 -17.70 -36.67
N THR A 18 9.56 -17.60 -37.94
CA THR A 18 9.63 -18.69 -38.91
C THR A 18 10.57 -18.30 -40.05
N LEU A 19 11.65 -19.06 -40.26
CA LEU A 19 12.68 -18.76 -41.26
C LEU A 19 12.86 -19.94 -42.24
N PRO A 20 12.81 -19.73 -43.57
CA PRO A 20 13.04 -20.80 -44.54
C PRO A 20 14.50 -21.28 -44.50
N ALA A 21 14.71 -22.59 -44.25
CA ALA A 21 16.04 -23.16 -44.06
C ALA A 21 16.89 -23.15 -45.34
N GLU A 22 16.25 -23.12 -46.51
CA GLU A 22 16.92 -22.97 -47.81
C GLU A 22 17.61 -21.60 -47.99
N THR A 23 17.13 -20.58 -47.27
CA THR A 23 17.72 -19.23 -47.32
C THR A 23 18.64 -18.96 -46.14
N TYR A 24 18.34 -19.53 -44.97
CA TYR A 24 19.10 -19.29 -43.75
C TYR A 24 19.55 -20.62 -43.17
N ASP A 25 20.84 -20.92 -43.35
CA ASP A 25 21.48 -22.06 -42.70
C ASP A 25 21.58 -21.85 -41.18
N LYS A 26 21.97 -22.91 -40.48
CA LYS A 26 22.02 -22.93 -39.02
C LYS A 26 22.96 -21.85 -38.49
N GLU A 27 24.17 -21.79 -39.02
CA GLU A 27 25.21 -20.86 -38.57
C GLU A 27 24.77 -19.40 -38.75
N THR A 28 24.11 -19.07 -39.88
CA THR A 28 23.58 -17.73 -40.14
C THR A 28 22.52 -17.34 -39.12
N VAL A 29 21.61 -18.26 -38.77
CA VAL A 29 20.55 -17.98 -37.78
C VAL A 29 21.14 -17.78 -36.39
N GLU A 30 22.05 -18.67 -35.96
CA GLU A 30 22.67 -18.59 -34.63
C GLU A 30 23.50 -17.31 -34.47
N GLU A 31 24.29 -16.95 -35.47
CA GLU A 31 25.11 -15.73 -35.45
C GLU A 31 24.25 -14.45 -35.45
N ALA A 32 23.18 -14.41 -36.24
CA ALA A 32 22.30 -13.25 -36.32
C ALA A 32 21.48 -13.03 -35.03
N LEU A 33 21.21 -14.11 -34.28
CA LEU A 33 20.43 -14.11 -33.03
C LEU A 33 21.28 -14.20 -31.75
N LYS A 34 22.61 -14.25 -31.85
CA LYS A 34 23.53 -14.47 -30.72
C LYS A 34 23.40 -13.51 -29.52
N ILE A 35 22.80 -12.34 -29.74
CA ILE A 35 22.56 -11.33 -28.70
C ILE A 35 21.22 -11.49 -27.98
N TYR A 36 20.39 -12.44 -28.41
CA TYR A 36 19.07 -12.69 -27.85
C TYR A 36 19.01 -14.07 -27.19
N SER A 37 18.18 -14.23 -26.16
CA SER A 37 17.81 -15.55 -25.66
C SER A 37 16.71 -16.14 -26.54
N TYR A 38 16.92 -17.35 -27.06
CA TYR A 38 15.95 -18.02 -27.91
C TYR A 38 16.00 -19.54 -27.79
N ARG A 39 14.92 -20.17 -28.23
CA ARG A 39 14.77 -21.62 -28.42
C ARG A 39 14.12 -21.88 -29.77
N GLY A 40 14.58 -22.87 -30.51
CA GLY A 40 13.95 -23.23 -31.77
C GLY A 40 14.41 -24.58 -32.30
N GLN A 41 13.75 -25.01 -33.36
CA GLN A 41 14.03 -26.28 -34.01
C GLN A 41 13.83 -26.19 -35.51
N LEU A 42 14.46 -27.11 -36.24
CA LEU A 42 14.18 -27.32 -37.65
C LEU A 42 12.91 -28.16 -37.79
N GLU A 43 11.93 -27.63 -38.51
CA GLU A 43 10.66 -28.28 -38.79
C GLU A 43 10.44 -28.46 -40.29
N ARG A 44 9.61 -29.45 -40.62
CA ARG A 44 9.07 -29.67 -41.96
C ARG A 44 7.63 -29.18 -42.04
N GLY A 45 7.38 -28.20 -42.90
CA GLY A 45 6.05 -27.68 -43.17
C GLY A 45 5.26 -28.62 -44.09
N THR A 46 3.93 -28.62 -43.95
CA THR A 46 3.02 -29.42 -44.78
C THR A 46 2.70 -28.77 -46.13
N GLY A 47 3.22 -27.56 -46.39
CA GLY A 47 3.01 -26.86 -47.66
C GLY A 47 3.80 -27.53 -48.78
N LEU A 48 3.09 -28.19 -49.69
CA LEU A 48 3.67 -28.81 -50.87
C LEU A 48 3.89 -27.76 -51.95
N THR A 49 5.08 -27.74 -52.54
CA THR A 49 5.38 -26.95 -53.75
C THR A 49 6.04 -27.86 -54.79
N GLU A 50 6.08 -27.44 -56.06
CA GLU A 50 6.79 -28.20 -57.11
C GLU A 50 8.27 -28.46 -56.76
N ALA A 51 8.89 -27.58 -55.96
CA ALA A 51 10.27 -27.71 -55.49
C ALA A 51 10.41 -28.51 -54.17
N SER A 52 9.31 -28.74 -53.45
CA SER A 52 9.30 -29.47 -52.17
C SER A 52 8.05 -30.36 -52.08
N PRO A 53 8.01 -31.46 -52.85
CA PRO A 53 6.88 -32.40 -52.86
C PRO A 53 6.72 -33.17 -51.53
N GLU A 54 7.74 -33.11 -50.66
CA GLU A 54 7.72 -33.68 -49.31
C GLU A 54 7.60 -32.61 -48.21
N GLY A 55 7.26 -31.36 -48.58
CA GLY A 55 7.19 -30.22 -47.66
C GLY A 55 8.52 -29.48 -47.50
N TYR A 56 8.45 -28.19 -47.17
CA TYR A 56 9.62 -27.29 -47.06
C TYR A 56 10.19 -27.26 -45.64
N LEU A 57 11.50 -27.06 -45.54
CA LEU A 57 12.19 -26.93 -44.25
C LEU A 57 12.21 -25.48 -43.76
N HIS A 58 11.93 -25.29 -42.48
CA HIS A 58 11.99 -23.99 -41.84
C HIS A 58 12.41 -24.09 -40.38
N TRP A 59 13.06 -23.05 -39.88
CA TRP A 59 13.32 -22.85 -38.47
C TRP A 59 12.09 -22.26 -37.80
N GLN A 60 11.62 -22.93 -36.75
CA GLN A 60 10.58 -22.42 -35.87
C GLN A 60 11.22 -21.98 -34.56
N ILE A 61 11.19 -20.68 -34.26
CA ILE A 61 11.99 -20.06 -33.20
C ILE A 61 11.11 -19.20 -32.30
N TRP A 62 11.32 -19.31 -31.00
CA TRP A 62 10.80 -18.41 -29.99
C TRP A 62 11.96 -17.59 -29.40
N ILE A 63 11.85 -16.26 -29.48
CA ILE A 63 12.80 -15.31 -28.89
C ILE A 63 12.14 -14.67 -27.66
N GLU A 64 12.88 -14.62 -26.56
CA GLU A 64 12.49 -13.92 -25.32
C GLU A 64 13.66 -13.03 -24.87
N ASN A 65 13.45 -11.72 -24.81
CA ASN A 65 14.51 -10.77 -24.48
C ASN A 65 14.07 -9.78 -23.39
N ASP A 66 15.00 -9.35 -22.55
CA ASP A 66 14.72 -8.37 -21.48
C ASP A 66 14.28 -7.01 -22.07
N GLU A 67 14.95 -6.60 -23.15
CA GLU A 67 14.61 -5.39 -23.89
C GLU A 67 13.69 -5.68 -25.07
N ALA A 68 12.68 -4.82 -25.26
CA ALA A 68 11.70 -5.01 -26.32
C ALA A 68 12.34 -4.76 -27.71
N ILE A 69 12.16 -5.72 -28.61
CA ILE A 69 12.70 -5.76 -29.97
C ILE A 69 11.63 -5.26 -30.95
N ARG A 70 12.03 -4.42 -31.92
CA ARG A 70 11.15 -3.92 -32.98
C ARG A 70 11.00 -4.94 -34.11
N PHE A 71 9.82 -4.98 -34.72
CA PHE A 71 9.55 -5.78 -35.91
C PHE A 71 10.59 -5.51 -37.01
N SER A 72 10.84 -4.23 -37.30
CA SER A 72 11.82 -3.78 -38.28
C SER A 72 13.23 -4.32 -38.03
N THR A 73 13.67 -4.40 -36.76
CA THR A 73 14.99 -4.96 -36.40
C THR A 73 15.13 -6.42 -36.81
N LEU A 74 14.10 -7.24 -36.55
CA LEU A 74 14.10 -8.64 -36.93
C LEU A 74 13.92 -8.81 -38.45
N LYS A 75 13.05 -8.02 -39.07
CA LYS A 75 12.81 -8.04 -40.53
C LYS A 75 14.06 -7.63 -41.33
N ASN A 76 14.86 -6.70 -40.83
CA ASN A 76 16.14 -6.31 -41.45
C ASN A 76 17.18 -7.43 -41.36
N LYS A 77 17.19 -8.21 -40.27
CA LYS A 77 18.07 -9.38 -40.12
C LYS A 77 17.65 -10.53 -41.02
N PHE A 78 16.34 -10.79 -41.13
CA PHE A 78 15.80 -11.84 -41.99
C PHE A 78 14.67 -11.30 -42.88
N PRO A 79 15.01 -10.73 -44.06
CA PRO A 79 14.02 -10.14 -44.96
C PRO A 79 12.95 -11.13 -45.44
N LYS A 80 13.30 -12.41 -45.60
CA LYS A 80 12.35 -13.50 -45.93
C LYS A 80 11.70 -14.18 -44.72
N GLY A 81 11.97 -13.70 -43.51
CA GLY A 81 11.38 -14.24 -42.29
C GLY A 81 9.93 -13.80 -42.08
N HIS A 82 9.16 -14.66 -41.41
CA HIS A 82 7.84 -14.36 -40.87
C HIS A 82 7.93 -14.17 -39.36
N PHE A 83 7.27 -13.15 -38.83
CA PHE A 83 7.40 -12.74 -37.44
C PHE A 83 6.04 -12.43 -36.83
N GLU A 84 5.77 -13.02 -35.67
CA GLU A 84 4.54 -12.83 -34.93
C GLU A 84 4.85 -12.48 -33.48
N VAL A 85 4.02 -11.64 -32.87
CA VAL A 85 4.06 -11.42 -31.42
C VAL A 85 3.63 -12.71 -30.73
N ARG A 86 4.41 -13.18 -29.74
CA ARG A 86 4.06 -14.39 -28.99
C ARG A 86 2.69 -14.23 -28.32
N LYS A 87 1.80 -15.19 -28.58
CA LYS A 87 0.51 -15.32 -27.89
C LYS A 87 0.59 -16.45 -26.85
N GLY A 88 -0.24 -16.37 -25.81
CA GLY A 88 -0.32 -17.42 -24.78
C GLY A 88 0.70 -17.28 -23.64
N THR A 89 1.10 -18.39 -23.01
CA THR A 89 2.12 -18.47 -21.93
C THR A 89 3.50 -18.83 -22.47
N LYS A 90 4.57 -18.61 -21.70
CA LYS A 90 5.93 -19.03 -22.08
C LYS A 90 6.01 -20.55 -22.31
N GLN A 91 5.30 -21.31 -21.47
CA GLN A 91 5.19 -22.76 -21.61
C GLN A 91 4.57 -23.18 -22.95
N GLN A 92 3.46 -22.55 -23.36
CA GLN A 92 2.84 -22.82 -24.66
C GLN A 92 3.76 -22.49 -25.84
N ALA A 93 4.54 -21.41 -25.73
CA ALA A 93 5.51 -21.06 -26.77
C ALA A 93 6.68 -22.04 -26.83
N TYR A 94 7.17 -22.50 -25.68
CA TYR A 94 8.18 -23.55 -25.59
C TYR A 94 7.69 -24.84 -26.26
N GLU A 95 6.53 -25.34 -25.85
CA GLU A 95 5.91 -26.55 -26.43
C GLU A 95 5.70 -26.41 -27.94
N TYR A 96 5.31 -25.22 -28.40
CA TYR A 96 5.08 -24.95 -29.82
C TYR A 96 6.36 -25.05 -30.66
N VAL A 97 7.51 -24.58 -30.14
CA VAL A 97 8.80 -24.62 -30.86
C VAL A 97 9.63 -25.87 -30.57
N THR A 98 9.11 -26.81 -29.77
CA THR A 98 9.74 -28.10 -29.47
C THR A 98 8.82 -29.29 -29.74
N LYS A 99 7.73 -29.11 -30.48
CA LYS A 99 6.77 -30.18 -30.79
C LYS A 99 7.45 -31.26 -31.64
N SER A 100 7.19 -32.53 -31.34
CA SER A 100 7.83 -33.67 -32.01
C SER A 100 7.34 -33.92 -33.43
N ASP A 101 6.10 -33.54 -33.74
CA ASP A 101 5.36 -34.03 -34.90
C ASP A 101 5.96 -33.61 -36.24
N THR A 102 6.61 -32.45 -36.29
CA THR A 102 7.25 -31.89 -37.49
C THR A 102 8.76 -31.74 -37.34
N ALA A 103 9.33 -32.14 -36.21
CA ALA A 103 10.73 -31.94 -35.89
C ALA A 103 11.64 -32.78 -36.80
N GLN A 104 12.76 -32.19 -37.25
CA GLN A 104 13.80 -32.88 -38.02
C GLN A 104 15.01 -33.27 -37.16
N GLY A 105 14.89 -33.18 -35.82
CA GLY A 105 15.94 -33.56 -34.87
C GLY A 105 17.08 -32.55 -34.70
N VAL A 106 16.97 -31.35 -35.29
CA VAL A 106 17.97 -30.28 -35.15
C VAL A 106 17.41 -29.16 -34.29
N LEU A 107 18.06 -28.90 -33.15
CA LEU A 107 17.70 -27.83 -32.21
C LEU A 107 18.71 -26.69 -32.28
N ILE A 108 18.22 -25.47 -32.08
CA ILE A 108 19.02 -24.25 -31.94
C ILE A 108 18.58 -23.49 -30.69
N TYR A 109 19.54 -22.98 -29.95
CA TYR A 109 19.25 -22.22 -28.73
C TYR A 109 20.40 -21.31 -28.33
N ASN A 110 20.05 -20.21 -27.67
CA ASN A 110 21.01 -19.32 -27.03
C ASN A 110 20.41 -18.75 -25.74
N GLY A 111 21.26 -18.49 -24.75
CA GLY A 111 20.87 -17.93 -23.46
C GLY A 111 19.93 -18.82 -22.63
N ALA A 112 19.56 -18.32 -21.46
CA ALA A 112 18.53 -18.91 -20.60
C ALA A 112 17.24 -18.11 -20.76
N ILE A 113 16.11 -18.80 -20.93
CA ILE A 113 14.78 -18.18 -20.86
C ILE A 113 14.17 -18.54 -19.52
N ASP A 114 13.88 -17.53 -18.70
CA ASP A 114 13.16 -17.74 -17.45
C ASP A 114 11.72 -18.17 -17.74
N MET A 115 11.40 -19.41 -17.38
CA MET A 115 10.07 -20.01 -17.56
C MET A 115 9.11 -19.67 -16.42
N SER A 116 9.56 -18.92 -15.40
CA SER A 116 8.69 -18.44 -14.34
C SER A 116 7.57 -17.56 -14.91
N VAL A 117 6.34 -17.81 -14.44
CA VAL A 117 5.16 -17.05 -14.87
C VAL A 117 5.29 -15.64 -14.29
N SER A 118 5.65 -14.66 -15.13
CA SER A 118 5.74 -13.26 -14.69
C SER A 118 4.33 -12.67 -14.51
N GLN A 119 3.67 -13.07 -13.44
CA GLN A 119 2.41 -12.52 -12.91
C GLN A 119 2.68 -11.55 -11.74
N GLY A 120 3.95 -11.17 -11.52
CA GLY A 120 4.45 -10.48 -10.33
C GLY A 120 3.72 -9.20 -9.94
N SER A 121 3.43 -8.28 -10.87
CA SER A 121 2.89 -6.98 -10.46
C SER A 121 1.44 -7.00 -9.94
N ARG A 122 0.61 -7.96 -10.37
CA ARG A 122 -0.74 -8.12 -9.82
C ARG A 122 -0.73 -8.98 -8.56
N SER A 123 0.10 -10.02 -8.51
CA SER A 123 0.26 -10.83 -7.29
C SER A 123 0.87 -10.02 -6.15
N ASP A 124 1.86 -9.17 -6.44
CA ASP A 124 2.53 -8.33 -5.44
C ASP A 124 1.55 -7.33 -4.83
N LEU A 125 0.74 -6.64 -5.64
CA LEU A 125 -0.24 -5.69 -5.14
C LEU A 125 -1.32 -6.37 -4.28
N VAL A 126 -1.78 -7.56 -4.67
CA VAL A 126 -2.74 -8.34 -3.85
C VAL A 126 -2.10 -8.72 -2.52
N ARG A 127 -0.88 -9.24 -2.52
CA ARG A 127 -0.11 -9.58 -1.30
C ARG A 127 0.13 -8.36 -0.40
N TYR A 128 0.37 -7.18 -0.98
CA TYR A 128 0.52 -5.93 -0.24
C TYR A 128 -0.81 -5.47 0.36
N ALA A 129 -1.91 -5.58 -0.39
CA ALA A 129 -3.23 -5.25 0.10
C ALA A 129 -3.67 -6.17 1.24
N GLU A 130 -3.45 -7.48 1.14
CA GLU A 130 -3.73 -8.45 2.20
C GLU A 130 -3.01 -8.11 3.50
N GLN A 131 -1.72 -7.80 3.45
CA GLN A 131 -0.96 -7.38 4.65
C GLN A 131 -1.53 -6.11 5.29
N VAL A 132 -1.96 -5.12 4.50
CA VAL A 132 -2.59 -3.89 5.03
C VAL A 132 -3.93 -4.21 5.69
N LEU A 133 -4.74 -5.08 5.09
CA LEU A 133 -6.01 -5.54 5.67
C LEU A 133 -5.79 -6.32 6.98
N ASP A 134 -4.71 -7.10 7.06
CA ASP A 134 -4.28 -7.80 8.28
C ASP A 134 -3.70 -6.85 9.35
N GLY A 135 -3.59 -5.55 9.06
CA GLY A 135 -3.23 -4.50 10.01
C GLY A 135 -1.78 -4.02 9.93
N VAL A 136 -0.97 -4.52 8.99
CA VAL A 136 0.38 -4.00 8.76
C VAL A 136 0.29 -2.55 8.27
N ARG A 137 1.00 -1.63 8.94
CA ARG A 137 0.98 -0.22 8.53
C ARG A 137 1.75 -0.06 7.22
N VAL A 138 1.24 0.75 6.30
CA VAL A 138 1.84 0.95 4.97
C VAL A 138 3.30 1.41 5.05
N HIS A 139 3.63 2.24 6.04
CA HIS A 139 5.01 2.69 6.24
C HIS A 139 5.96 1.57 6.69
N GLU A 140 5.47 0.55 7.41
CA GLU A 140 6.23 -0.64 7.79
C GLU A 140 6.38 -1.57 6.60
N LEU A 141 5.30 -1.76 5.85
CA LEU A 141 5.29 -2.55 4.61
C LEU A 141 6.31 -2.02 3.60
N VAL A 142 6.41 -0.70 3.43
CA VAL A 142 7.40 -0.11 2.50
C VAL A 142 8.84 -0.29 3.00
N LYS A 143 9.08 -0.37 4.32
CA LYS A 143 10.41 -0.67 4.87
C LYS A 143 10.81 -2.12 4.59
N SER A 144 9.90 -3.08 4.76
CA SER A 144 10.17 -4.51 4.53
C SER A 144 10.13 -4.88 3.04
N GLU A 145 9.26 -4.24 2.26
CA GLU A 145 8.99 -4.52 0.85
C GLU A 145 9.07 -3.22 0.02
N PRO A 146 10.28 -2.70 -0.29
CA PRO A 146 10.44 -1.39 -0.95
C PRO A 146 9.72 -1.23 -2.30
N LYS A 147 9.43 -2.34 -3.00
CA LYS A 147 8.63 -2.34 -4.24
C LYS A 147 7.19 -1.85 -4.02
N ALA A 148 6.65 -1.95 -2.80
CA ALA A 148 5.34 -1.42 -2.43
C ALA A 148 5.26 0.10 -2.56
N LEU A 149 6.39 0.82 -2.57
CA LEU A 149 6.45 2.27 -2.76
C LEU A 149 5.73 2.73 -4.04
N ARG A 150 5.77 1.91 -5.10
CA ARG A 150 5.05 2.16 -6.36
C ARG A 150 3.53 2.26 -6.16
N TYR A 151 3.00 1.61 -5.14
CA TYR A 151 1.57 1.51 -4.84
C TYR A 151 1.18 2.27 -3.57
N MET A 152 2.10 3.05 -2.97
CA MET A 152 1.93 3.71 -1.67
C MET A 152 0.58 4.43 -1.54
N LYS A 153 0.22 5.30 -2.49
CA LYS A 153 -1.04 6.04 -2.45
C LYS A 153 -2.28 5.13 -2.42
N MET A 154 -2.28 4.02 -3.15
CA MET A 154 -3.40 3.07 -3.15
C MET A 154 -3.48 2.30 -1.83
N LEU A 155 -2.33 1.92 -1.29
CA LEU A 155 -2.24 1.20 -0.01
C LEU A 155 -2.62 2.10 1.16
N GLU A 156 -2.25 3.39 1.15
CA GLU A 156 -2.67 4.38 2.15
C GLU A 156 -4.18 4.62 2.12
N ASP A 157 -4.78 4.72 0.93
CA ASP A 157 -6.24 4.82 0.77
C ASP A 157 -6.97 3.56 1.28
N LEU A 158 -6.41 2.38 1.02
CA LEU A 158 -6.91 1.11 1.57
C LEU A 158 -6.82 1.10 3.11
N GLN A 159 -5.67 1.47 3.68
CA GLN A 159 -5.47 1.52 5.12
C GLN A 159 -6.47 2.48 5.79
N GLN A 160 -6.71 3.65 5.19
CA GLN A 160 -7.66 4.63 5.71
C GLN A 160 -9.11 4.10 5.72
N LYS A 161 -9.50 3.36 4.66
CA LYS A 161 -10.82 2.72 4.58
C LYS A 161 -10.97 1.61 5.62
N GLU A 162 -9.93 0.80 5.79
CA GLU A 162 -9.91 -0.30 6.76
C GLU A 162 -9.93 0.23 8.20
N ASP A 163 -9.13 1.27 8.52
CA ASP A 163 -9.17 1.94 9.81
C ASP A 163 -10.60 2.45 10.10
N GLY A 164 -11.25 3.08 9.13
CA GLY A 164 -12.64 3.53 9.27
C GLY A 164 -13.66 2.41 9.44
N HIS A 165 -13.49 1.30 8.72
CA HIS A 165 -14.33 0.12 8.86
C HIS A 165 -14.20 -0.50 10.25
N ARG A 166 -12.97 -0.68 10.73
CA ARG A 166 -12.67 -1.17 12.08
C ARG A 166 -13.30 -0.28 13.16
N GLN A 167 -13.18 1.04 13.03
CA GLN A 167 -13.79 1.96 13.99
C GLN A 167 -15.33 1.86 13.98
N LYS A 168 -15.96 1.82 12.80
CA LYS A 168 -17.42 1.65 12.69
C LYS A 168 -17.92 0.34 13.27
N ILE A 169 -17.13 -0.74 13.14
CA ILE A 169 -17.43 -2.03 13.79
C ILE A 169 -17.31 -1.94 15.31
N LEU A 170 -16.38 -1.16 15.84
CA LEU A 170 -16.23 -1.02 17.29
C LEU A 170 -17.40 -0.25 17.90
N GLY A 171 -17.94 0.74 17.20
CA GLY A 171 -19.06 1.57 17.66
C GLY A 171 -18.69 2.54 18.78
N TRP A 172 -18.17 2.02 19.90
CA TRP A 172 -17.65 2.78 21.03
C TRP A 172 -16.19 2.44 21.32
N ARG A 173 -15.36 3.47 21.44
CA ARG A 173 -13.92 3.39 21.69
C ARG A 173 -13.64 3.55 23.19
N PRO A 174 -12.89 2.64 23.83
CA PRO A 174 -12.44 2.85 25.22
C PRO A 174 -11.26 3.84 25.22
N VAL A 175 -11.55 5.13 25.29
CA VAL A 175 -10.54 6.19 25.30
C VAL A 175 -10.22 6.60 26.73
N LYS A 176 -8.98 6.37 27.17
CA LYS A 176 -8.50 6.84 28.48
C LYS A 176 -8.06 8.29 28.37
N VAL A 177 -8.51 9.14 29.29
CA VAL A 177 -8.27 10.59 29.20
C VAL A 177 -7.65 11.10 30.48
N THR A 178 -6.48 11.72 30.37
CA THR A 178 -5.76 12.31 31.50
C THR A 178 -5.48 13.78 31.26
N TYR A 179 -5.83 14.63 32.23
CA TYR A 179 -5.40 16.03 32.25
C TYR A 179 -4.13 16.17 33.08
N LEU A 180 -3.11 16.88 32.56
CA LEU A 180 -1.86 17.17 33.27
C LEU A 180 -1.60 18.67 33.30
N SER A 181 -1.75 19.27 34.48
CA SER A 181 -1.42 20.67 34.75
C SER A 181 -0.05 20.83 35.42
N GLY A 182 0.49 22.04 35.40
CA GLY A 182 1.68 22.40 36.20
C GLY A 182 2.44 23.59 35.62
N PRO A 183 3.44 24.13 36.31
CA PRO A 183 4.21 25.28 35.82
C PRO A 183 4.90 25.02 34.48
N THR A 184 5.35 26.07 33.79
CA THR A 184 6.17 25.91 32.58
C THR A 184 7.54 25.29 32.95
N ARG A 185 8.18 24.61 31.98
CA ARG A 185 9.54 24.05 32.09
C ARG A 185 9.78 23.00 33.19
N VAL A 186 8.74 22.43 33.80
CA VAL A 186 8.86 21.30 34.76
C VAL A 186 8.92 19.91 34.10
N GLY A 187 8.83 19.85 32.77
CA GLY A 187 9.00 18.59 32.02
C GLY A 187 7.72 17.80 31.72
N LYS A 188 6.52 18.40 31.84
CA LYS A 188 5.22 17.73 31.60
C LYS A 188 5.18 16.92 30.29
N SER A 189 5.37 17.59 29.16
CA SER A 189 5.26 16.96 27.83
C SER A 189 6.37 15.94 27.61
N ARG A 190 7.57 16.19 28.15
CA ARG A 190 8.69 15.23 28.11
C ARG A 190 8.40 13.96 28.91
N ASN A 191 7.77 14.09 30.07
CA ASN A 191 7.40 12.97 30.91
C ASN A 191 6.32 12.10 30.24
N VAL A 192 5.27 12.73 29.69
CA VAL A 192 4.21 12.01 28.96
C VAL A 192 4.80 11.30 27.75
N VAL A 193 5.46 12.01 26.84
CA VAL A 193 6.02 11.42 25.61
C VAL A 193 7.06 10.34 25.91
N GLY A 194 7.90 10.55 26.94
CA GLY A 194 8.93 9.59 27.33
C GLY A 194 8.42 8.34 28.04
N SER A 195 7.11 8.22 28.29
CA SER A 195 6.48 7.04 28.90
C SER A 195 5.94 6.03 27.87
N TYR A 196 6.08 6.31 26.58
CA TYR A 196 5.58 5.48 25.48
C TYR A 196 6.69 5.12 24.49
N GLU A 197 6.44 4.11 23.66
CA GLU A 197 7.39 3.69 22.64
C GLU A 197 7.52 4.74 21.51
N PRO A 198 8.68 4.84 20.84
CA PRO A 198 8.86 5.74 19.72
C PRO A 198 7.80 5.50 18.62
N GLY A 199 7.05 6.54 18.28
CA GLY A 199 6.01 6.49 17.25
C GLY A 199 4.59 6.20 17.76
N GLU A 200 4.41 5.88 19.05
CA GLU A 200 3.05 5.69 19.62
C GLU A 200 2.33 7.01 19.93
N VAL A 201 3.07 8.12 20.02
CA VAL A 201 2.57 9.41 20.49
C VAL A 201 2.47 10.41 19.34
N TYR A 202 1.26 10.87 19.08
CA TYR A 202 1.02 12.05 18.26
C TYR A 202 0.83 13.28 19.14
N ARG A 203 1.65 14.30 18.91
CA ARG A 203 1.63 15.53 19.71
C ARG A 203 1.11 16.70 18.89
N VAL A 204 -0.01 17.26 19.32
CA VAL A 204 -0.58 18.49 18.77
C VAL A 204 0.15 19.68 19.38
N THR A 205 0.92 20.38 18.56
CA THR A 205 1.61 21.63 18.93
C THR A 205 1.17 22.83 18.07
N ASP A 206 0.56 22.57 16.92
CA ASP A 206 -0.09 23.59 16.07
C ASP A 206 -1.59 23.34 16.08
N TYR A 207 -2.36 24.30 16.58
CA TYR A 207 -3.81 24.20 16.67
C TYR A 207 -4.54 24.75 15.44
N LYS A 208 -3.83 25.29 14.44
CA LYS A 208 -4.45 25.72 13.19
C LYS A 208 -4.89 24.53 12.33
N HIS A 209 -4.06 23.49 12.27
CA HIS A 209 -4.32 22.25 11.55
C HIS A 209 -3.88 21.04 12.40
N PRO A 210 -4.57 20.79 13.54
CA PRO A 210 -4.04 19.94 14.61
C PRO A 210 -3.84 18.48 14.24
N PHE A 211 -4.53 17.98 13.22
CA PHE A 211 -4.56 16.54 12.90
C PHE A 211 -3.98 16.18 11.53
N ASP A 212 -3.34 17.12 10.83
CA ASP A 212 -2.81 16.87 9.48
C ASP A 212 -1.79 15.72 9.42
N ALA A 213 -0.95 15.64 10.44
CA ALA A 213 0.12 14.66 10.55
C ALA A 213 -0.29 13.43 11.37
N TYR A 214 -1.52 13.38 11.90
CA TYR A 214 -2.01 12.22 12.63
C TYR A 214 -2.12 11.02 11.67
N ALA A 215 -1.45 9.93 12.02
CA ALA A 215 -1.29 8.73 11.22
C ALA A 215 -1.84 7.46 11.92
N GLY A 216 -2.66 7.63 12.95
CA GLY A 216 -3.27 6.54 13.69
C GLY A 216 -2.48 6.13 14.93
N GLU A 217 -1.70 7.05 15.50
CA GLU A 217 -0.97 6.88 16.74
C GLU A 217 -1.93 6.55 17.90
N LYS A 218 -1.44 5.73 18.82
CA LYS A 218 -2.19 5.20 19.96
C LYS A 218 -2.49 6.28 21.02
N VAL A 219 -1.60 7.25 21.17
CA VAL A 219 -1.70 8.30 22.18
C VAL A 219 -1.77 9.66 21.52
N LEU A 220 -2.83 10.41 21.83
CA LEU A 220 -2.99 11.80 21.43
C LEU A 220 -2.57 12.73 22.58
N VAL A 221 -1.60 13.61 22.34
CA VAL A 221 -1.19 14.63 23.33
C VAL A 221 -1.56 16.02 22.81
N LEU A 222 -2.52 16.66 23.46
CA LEU A 222 -2.84 18.07 23.27
C LEU A 222 -1.88 18.91 24.12
N ASP A 223 -0.77 19.33 23.53
CA ASP A 223 0.33 19.99 24.24
C ASP A 223 0.11 21.51 24.32
N GLU A 224 0.49 22.10 25.46
CA GLU A 224 0.25 23.52 25.77
C GLU A 224 -1.22 23.97 25.55
N PHE A 225 -2.18 23.12 25.92
CA PHE A 225 -3.60 23.40 25.75
C PHE A 225 -4.09 24.56 26.63
N ARG A 226 -4.85 25.48 26.04
CA ARG A 226 -5.43 26.71 26.62
C ARG A 226 -6.80 27.04 26.00
N GLY A 227 -7.57 26.02 25.61
CA GLY A 227 -8.88 26.21 24.98
C GLY A 227 -8.82 26.59 23.50
N GLN A 228 -7.73 26.27 22.79
CA GLN A 228 -7.60 26.55 21.35
C GLN A 228 -8.54 25.70 20.48
N ILE A 229 -9.01 24.56 21.00
CA ILE A 229 -10.01 23.70 20.35
C ILE A 229 -11.39 24.12 20.85
N GLU A 230 -12.33 24.28 19.93
CA GLU A 230 -13.72 24.61 20.25
C GLU A 230 -14.33 23.56 21.20
N PHE A 231 -15.19 24.01 22.12
CA PHE A 231 -15.68 23.20 23.23
C PHE A 231 -16.38 21.91 22.77
N SER A 232 -17.31 21.98 21.81
CA SER A 232 -18.00 20.80 21.28
C SER A 232 -17.05 19.82 20.59
N THR A 233 -16.03 20.33 19.90
CA THR A 233 -14.98 19.51 19.30
C THR A 233 -14.15 18.81 20.38
N MET A 234 -13.80 19.54 21.44
CA MET A 234 -13.09 18.98 22.59
C MET A 234 -13.90 17.86 23.26
N LEU A 235 -15.21 18.02 23.43
CA LEU A 235 -16.07 16.97 23.98
C LEU A 235 -15.97 15.69 23.16
N ASN A 236 -16.05 15.78 21.82
CA ASN A 236 -15.95 14.62 20.93
C ASN A 236 -14.56 13.96 20.98
N LEU A 237 -13.49 14.76 21.04
CA LEU A 237 -12.12 14.24 21.08
C LEU A 237 -11.86 13.39 22.33
N LEU A 238 -12.45 13.78 23.46
CA LEU A 238 -12.28 13.09 24.75
C LEU A 238 -13.31 11.97 24.97
N ASP A 239 -14.22 11.75 24.01
CA ASP A 239 -15.29 10.76 24.13
C ASP A 239 -14.95 9.45 23.40
N GLY A 240 -15.73 8.42 23.68
CA GLY A 240 -15.64 7.12 23.03
C GLY A 240 -16.30 7.05 21.65
N HIS A 241 -17.01 8.11 21.22
CA HIS A 241 -17.66 8.11 19.91
C HIS A 241 -16.65 7.96 18.77
N VAL A 242 -17.02 7.16 17.78
CA VAL A 242 -16.29 7.03 16.51
C VAL A 242 -16.38 8.35 15.76
N MET A 243 -15.23 8.90 15.38
CA MET A 243 -15.16 10.18 14.69
C MET A 243 -14.01 10.24 13.69
N GLU A 244 -14.17 11.16 12.74
CA GLU A 244 -13.11 11.62 11.87
C GLU A 244 -12.51 12.93 12.41
N LEU A 245 -11.19 13.02 12.35
CA LEU A 245 -10.40 14.19 12.68
C LEU A 245 -10.23 15.05 11.42
N PRO A 246 -10.62 16.34 11.46
CA PRO A 246 -10.51 17.21 10.30
C PRO A 246 -9.04 17.51 9.99
N ALA A 247 -8.66 17.31 8.73
CA ALA A 247 -7.34 17.62 8.19
C ALA A 247 -7.45 18.20 6.78
N ARG A 248 -6.45 18.97 6.34
CA ARG A 248 -6.55 19.80 5.12
C ARG A 248 -6.83 19.04 3.83
N TYR A 249 -6.32 17.81 3.70
CA TYR A 249 -6.42 17.03 2.46
C TYR A 249 -7.43 15.91 2.58
N ASN A 250 -7.31 15.09 3.62
CA ASN A 250 -8.21 14.00 3.92
C ASN A 250 -8.36 13.90 5.42
N ASN A 251 -9.59 13.74 5.90
CA ASN A 251 -9.85 13.47 7.31
C ASN A 251 -9.15 12.20 7.78
N ARG A 252 -8.80 12.12 9.07
CA ARG A 252 -8.16 10.95 9.66
C ARG A 252 -9.10 10.26 10.63
N TRP A 253 -9.14 8.93 10.67
CA TRP A 253 -9.94 8.24 11.69
C TRP A 253 -9.27 8.34 13.05
N ALA A 254 -10.03 8.71 14.09
CA ALA A 254 -9.53 8.78 15.46
C ALA A 254 -9.26 7.36 16.01
N ASN A 255 -8.00 6.92 15.94
CA ASN A 255 -7.56 5.59 16.36
C ASN A 255 -6.85 5.59 17.73
N TYR A 256 -6.71 6.75 18.37
CA TYR A 256 -6.08 6.86 19.67
C TYR A 256 -6.94 6.17 20.74
N GLU A 257 -6.25 5.54 21.68
CA GLU A 257 -6.81 4.85 22.84
C GLU A 257 -6.57 5.65 24.12
N GLU A 258 -5.61 6.58 24.10
CA GLU A 258 -5.32 7.46 25.21
C GLU A 258 -5.18 8.91 24.76
N VAL A 259 -5.72 9.84 25.55
CA VAL A 259 -5.61 11.28 25.34
C VAL A 259 -4.99 11.94 26.57
N TRP A 260 -3.93 12.70 26.35
CA TRP A 260 -3.36 13.60 27.34
C TRP A 260 -3.65 15.05 26.98
N VAL A 261 -4.25 15.77 27.91
CA VAL A 261 -4.41 17.22 27.81
C VAL A 261 -3.38 17.88 28.72
N VAL A 262 -2.34 18.48 28.13
CA VAL A 262 -1.22 19.04 28.88
C VAL A 262 -1.32 20.56 28.89
N SER A 263 -1.34 21.17 30.07
CA SER A 263 -1.54 22.61 30.20
C SER A 263 -0.71 23.23 31.32
N ASN A 264 -0.50 24.55 31.22
CA ASN A 264 -0.04 25.36 32.34
C ASN A 264 -1.18 25.81 33.26
N HIS A 265 -2.43 25.71 32.79
CA HIS A 265 -3.62 26.06 33.55
C HIS A 265 -4.22 24.81 34.20
N GLU A 266 -4.78 24.98 35.38
CA GLU A 266 -5.61 23.95 36.03
C GLU A 266 -6.86 23.68 35.19
N LEU A 267 -7.42 22.47 35.29
CA LEU A 267 -8.57 22.05 34.48
C LEU A 267 -9.74 23.03 34.61
N ASN A 268 -10.06 23.45 35.84
CA ASN A 268 -11.13 24.40 36.13
C ASN A 268 -10.94 25.80 35.52
N LYS A 269 -9.74 26.15 35.01
CA LYS A 269 -9.49 27.43 34.33
C LYS A 269 -9.69 27.34 32.82
N GLN A 270 -9.91 26.13 32.28
CA GLN A 270 -10.25 25.94 30.88
C GLN A 270 -11.72 26.32 30.64
N PHE A 271 -12.03 26.86 29.46
CA PHE A 271 -13.40 27.18 29.04
C PHE A 271 -14.22 27.93 30.10
N ALA A 272 -13.63 28.97 30.72
CA ALA A 272 -14.23 29.69 31.84
C ALA A 272 -15.65 30.18 31.56
N GLU A 273 -15.92 30.68 30.36
CA GLU A 273 -17.24 31.15 29.93
C GLU A 273 -18.30 30.05 29.94
N VAL A 274 -17.97 28.85 29.43
CA VAL A 274 -18.88 27.68 29.45
C VAL A 274 -19.16 27.27 30.89
N ARG A 275 -18.14 27.23 31.74
CA ARG A 275 -18.29 26.88 33.16
C ARG A 275 -19.21 27.84 33.90
N GLU A 276 -19.13 29.13 33.59
CA GLU A 276 -19.96 30.17 34.21
C GLU A 276 -21.39 30.19 33.66
N SER A 277 -21.58 29.88 32.38
CA SER A 277 -22.89 29.93 31.72
C SER A 277 -23.69 28.63 31.82
N SER A 278 -23.04 27.47 31.90
CA SER A 278 -23.68 26.16 31.85
C SER A 278 -22.94 25.13 32.70
N ALA A 279 -23.45 24.90 33.92
CA ALA A 279 -22.95 23.85 34.80
C ALA A 279 -23.13 22.45 34.18
N VAL A 280 -24.17 22.25 33.36
CA VAL A 280 -24.44 20.97 32.70
C VAL A 280 -23.34 20.64 31.70
N ASP A 281 -22.99 21.59 30.83
CA ASP A 281 -21.95 21.39 29.82
C ASP A 281 -20.57 21.23 30.48
N TRP A 282 -20.30 22.00 31.53
CA TRP A 282 -19.07 21.86 32.31
C TRP A 282 -18.94 20.47 32.95
N ASN A 283 -20.00 19.98 33.58
CA ASN A 283 -20.02 18.63 34.16
C ASN A 283 -19.82 17.55 33.10
N ALA A 284 -20.37 17.75 31.90
CA ALA A 284 -20.14 16.84 30.77
C ALA A 284 -18.66 16.84 30.32
N PHE A 285 -17.99 18.00 30.36
CA PHE A 285 -16.56 18.10 30.08
C PHE A 285 -15.70 17.43 31.15
N GLU A 286 -15.95 17.70 32.44
CA GLU A 286 -15.20 17.06 33.54
C GLU A 286 -15.36 15.54 33.55
N ALA A 287 -16.57 15.04 33.28
CA ALA A 287 -16.86 13.60 33.28
C ALA A 287 -16.12 12.81 32.19
N ARG A 288 -15.55 13.46 31.17
CA ARG A 288 -14.74 12.81 30.13
C ARG A 288 -13.30 12.55 30.58
N PHE A 289 -12.86 13.16 31.68
CA PHE A 289 -11.56 12.87 32.26
C PHE A 289 -11.65 11.69 33.20
N HIS A 290 -10.61 10.84 33.17
CA HIS A 290 -10.46 9.67 34.03
C HIS A 290 -9.37 9.88 35.09
N ALA A 291 -8.45 10.82 34.83
CA ALA A 291 -7.48 11.27 35.80
C ALA A 291 -7.17 12.76 35.59
N VAL A 292 -7.03 13.49 36.70
CA VAL A 292 -6.54 14.87 36.71
C VAL A 292 -5.30 14.92 37.58
N LYS A 293 -4.19 15.29 36.97
CA LYS A 293 -2.86 15.28 37.57
C LYS A 293 -2.24 16.67 37.57
N ARG A 294 -1.38 16.92 38.56
CA ARG A 294 -0.59 18.14 38.66
C ARG A 294 0.88 17.81 38.81
N MET A 295 1.71 18.37 37.94
CA MET A 295 3.16 18.34 38.08
C MET A 295 3.61 19.54 38.91
N THR A 296 4.27 19.27 40.05
CA THR A 296 4.81 20.30 40.93
C THR A 296 6.06 20.97 40.32
N GLY A 297 6.52 22.06 40.92
CA GLY A 297 7.78 22.72 40.52
C GLY A 297 9.02 21.82 40.58
N THR A 298 8.97 20.72 41.35
CA THR A 298 10.05 19.73 41.46
C THR A 298 9.93 18.60 40.44
N GLY A 299 8.91 18.62 39.57
CA GLY A 299 8.67 17.57 38.57
C GLY A 299 7.89 16.35 39.08
N LYS A 300 7.48 16.35 40.36
CA LYS A 300 6.64 15.28 40.93
C LYS A 300 5.22 15.38 40.38
N ILE A 301 4.63 14.26 39.97
CA ILE A 301 3.24 14.17 39.55
C ILE A 301 2.37 13.78 40.75
N GLU A 302 1.33 14.56 41.01
CA GLU A 302 0.32 14.35 42.03
C GLU A 302 -1.02 14.05 41.37
N ASP A 303 -1.72 13.02 41.83
CA ASP A 303 -3.11 12.76 41.44
C ASP A 303 -4.02 13.67 42.27
N ILE A 304 -4.80 14.50 41.58
CA ILE A 304 -5.75 15.44 42.17
C ILE A 304 -7.17 15.20 41.65
N SER A 305 -7.44 13.99 41.15
CA SER A 305 -8.73 13.63 40.54
C SER A 305 -9.90 13.77 41.52
N GLY A 306 -9.66 13.57 42.82
CA GLY A 306 -10.69 13.70 43.87
C GLY A 306 -11.27 15.11 44.06
N PHE A 307 -10.72 16.13 43.38
CA PHE A 307 -11.27 17.50 43.37
C PHE A 307 -12.21 17.76 42.18
N TYR A 308 -12.39 16.79 41.28
CA TYR A 308 -13.12 16.94 40.02
C TYR A 308 -14.15 15.83 39.86
N ASN A 309 -15.18 16.08 39.05
CA ASN A 309 -16.17 15.06 38.70
C ASN A 309 -15.68 14.17 37.55
N VAL A 310 -14.61 13.41 37.80
CA VAL A 310 -14.03 12.45 36.84
C VAL A 310 -14.84 11.16 36.77
N SER A 311 -14.81 10.47 35.63
CA SER A 311 -15.38 9.14 35.48
C SER A 311 -14.34 8.04 35.71
N GLU A 312 -14.81 6.86 36.12
CA GLU A 312 -13.97 5.66 36.14
C GLU A 312 -13.73 5.18 34.71
N PHE A 313 -12.47 4.87 34.39
CA PHE A 313 -12.14 4.31 33.08
C PHE A 313 -12.63 2.87 32.98
N LYS A 314 -13.44 2.58 31.97
CA LYS A 314 -13.89 1.23 31.64
C LYS A 314 -13.19 0.76 30.38
N GLU A 315 -12.39 -0.28 30.53
CA GLU A 315 -11.62 -0.86 29.42
C GLU A 315 -12.49 -1.75 28.51
N GLU A 316 -13.70 -2.11 28.98
CA GLU A 316 -14.67 -2.90 28.22
C GLU A 316 -15.06 -2.20 26.91
N ARG A 317 -14.73 -2.86 25.79
CA ARG A 317 -15.23 -2.50 24.47
C ARG A 317 -16.70 -2.90 24.42
N LEU A 318 -17.59 -1.98 24.05
CA LEU A 318 -18.96 -2.36 23.69
C LEU A 318 -18.88 -3.22 22.44
N GLU A 319 -18.96 -4.54 22.60
CA GLU A 319 -18.98 -5.44 21.45
C GLU A 319 -20.24 -5.16 20.64
N VAL A 320 -20.06 -4.71 19.40
CA VAL A 320 -21.13 -4.69 18.43
C VAL A 320 -21.55 -6.12 18.13
N ASP A 321 -22.86 -6.34 18.02
CA ASP A 321 -23.48 -7.64 17.75
C ASP A 321 -22.76 -8.39 16.60
N GLU A 322 -22.51 -9.69 16.78
CA GLU A 322 -21.87 -10.56 15.79
C GLU A 322 -22.61 -10.53 14.43
N ASP A 323 -23.93 -10.34 14.42
CA ASP A 323 -24.70 -10.23 13.18
C ASP A 323 -24.44 -8.93 12.41
N VAL A 324 -24.07 -7.84 13.10
CA VAL A 324 -23.64 -6.58 12.46
C VAL A 324 -22.20 -6.71 11.94
N LYS A 325 -21.31 -7.38 12.70
CA LYS A 325 -19.94 -7.71 12.23
C LYS A 325 -19.98 -8.53 10.94
N ARG A 326 -20.92 -9.48 10.82
CA ARG A 326 -21.04 -10.39 9.66
C ARG A 326 -21.55 -9.70 8.40
N ASN A 327 -22.39 -8.68 8.52
CA ASN A 327 -22.89 -7.90 7.38
C ASN A 327 -21.89 -6.87 6.86
N LEU A 328 -20.93 -6.43 7.70
CA LEU A 328 -19.86 -5.51 7.31
C LEU A 328 -18.65 -6.21 6.68
N ARG A 329 -18.49 -7.53 6.86
CA ARG A 329 -17.43 -8.36 6.24
C ARG A 329 -17.75 -8.83 4.80
N LYS A 330 -18.99 -8.63 4.34
CA LYS A 330 -19.42 -8.89 2.96
C LYS A 330 -19.34 -7.61 2.15
#